data_AF-A0A7C4FBL8-F1
#
_entry.id   AF-A0A7C4FBL8-F1
#
_cell.length_a   1.000
_cell.length_b   1.000
_cell.length_c   1.000
_cell.angle_alpha   90.00
_cell.angle_beta   90.00
_cell.angle_gamma   90.00
#
_symmetry.space_group_name_H-M   'P 1'
#
loop_
_entity.id
_entity.type
_entity.pdbx_description
1 polymer ?
#
loop_
_entity_poly.entity_id
_entity_poly.type
_entity_poly.pdbx_seq_one_letter_code
_entity_poly.pdbx_strand_id
1 'polypeptide(L)'
;MMESCSSIDREIGMEYYTTNTRGVGGILRVKLNDFAVDEVIDERYITSLNSSAPYILCRLSKIGIDTFEALRRISRATGIPIGFIGYAGLKDSKATTTQYITIKHTDGIFNTLSRFNNDKLRIDAVAKCYESLKPRMILGNRFRIIIRGVDLNPSIVKKRVEDTFSQIEDIGGVLAYFGYQRFGSTRPNTHKMGYYIVKGMWREAIYELLVNTYPYENVEIKNVREKIAKYLEGYGELPEIPYKLYYESIVLRNLKKTLDYRKAILKLPRYMLRLFINSYQAYLFNKILSLRIRKGILPSIAVQGDKILSLKTGKIVKVNDDGIVKEDHVVLIDVPGCNTLLNNTDSSIIIRQILEDEGINILDFKHPIEAKGSLRPALMKIKDLKYKVEFENNSSTIHLNFTLDRGMYATVLLREIMKPENPVTCNLA
;
A
#
# COMPACT_ATOMS: atom_id res chain seq x y z
N MET A 1 -18.62 -9.71 -12.07
CA MET A 1 -17.21 -9.25 -12.07
C MET A 1 -16.68 -9.27 -13.50
N MET A 2 -15.66 -8.48 -13.82
CA MET A 2 -15.10 -8.31 -15.17
C MET A 2 -13.58 -8.46 -15.14
N GLU A 3 -12.94 -8.98 -16.17
CA GLU A 3 -11.47 -9.02 -16.24
C GLU A 3 -10.85 -7.63 -16.41
N SER A 4 -9.62 -7.46 -15.93
CA SER A 4 -8.86 -6.22 -16.11
C SER A 4 -8.41 -6.06 -17.56
N CYS A 5 -8.62 -4.86 -18.12
CA CYS A 5 -8.07 -4.48 -19.41
C CYS A 5 -6.59 -4.07 -19.34
N SER A 6 -6.04 -3.83 -18.14
CA SER A 6 -4.67 -3.35 -17.94
C SER A 6 -3.68 -4.51 -17.83
N SER A 7 -2.59 -4.46 -18.59
CA SER A 7 -1.47 -5.41 -18.44
C SER A 7 -0.76 -5.25 -17.10
N ILE A 8 -0.61 -4.01 -16.63
CA ILE A 8 0.04 -3.68 -15.35
C ILE A 8 -0.73 -4.30 -14.19
N ASP A 9 -2.06 -4.31 -14.26
CA ASP A 9 -2.90 -4.95 -13.24
C ASP A 9 -2.61 -6.45 -13.15
N ARG A 10 -2.53 -7.11 -14.31
CA ARG A 10 -2.24 -8.54 -14.42
C ARG A 10 -0.83 -8.87 -13.93
N GLU A 11 0.15 -8.02 -14.22
CA GLU A 11 1.53 -8.16 -13.71
C GLU A 11 1.61 -8.18 -12.18
N ILE A 12 0.66 -7.52 -11.49
CA ILE A 12 0.59 -7.49 -10.01
C ILE A 12 -0.58 -8.32 -9.44
N GLY A 13 -1.19 -9.17 -10.27
CA GLY A 13 -2.24 -10.12 -9.87
C GLY A 13 -3.64 -9.53 -9.64
N MET A 14 -3.90 -8.28 -10.00
CA MET A 14 -5.22 -7.63 -9.92
C MET A 14 -6.06 -7.92 -11.17
N GLU A 15 -6.37 -9.18 -11.43
CA GLU A 15 -6.89 -9.61 -12.72
C GLU A 15 -8.37 -9.30 -12.94
N TYR A 16 -9.13 -9.01 -11.88
CA TYR A 16 -10.57 -8.74 -11.97
C TYR A 16 -10.92 -7.36 -11.42
N TYR A 17 -11.96 -6.76 -11.99
CA TYR A 17 -12.76 -5.69 -11.40
C TYR A 17 -13.94 -6.32 -10.65
N THR A 18 -14.29 -5.67 -9.56
CA THR A 18 -15.48 -5.96 -8.77
C THR A 18 -16.74 -5.70 -9.60
N THR A 19 -16.75 -4.57 -10.31
CA THR A 19 -17.89 -4.09 -11.10
C THR A 19 -17.72 -4.39 -12.59
N ASN A 20 -18.83 -4.50 -13.33
CA ASN A 20 -18.82 -4.67 -14.79
C ASN A 20 -19.16 -3.38 -15.56
N THR A 21 -19.30 -2.26 -14.86
CA THR A 21 -19.55 -0.94 -15.47
C THR A 21 -18.35 -0.49 -16.30
N ARG A 22 -18.60 0.29 -17.36
CA ARG A 22 -17.52 0.95 -18.11
C ARG A 22 -16.86 2.03 -17.24
N GLY A 23 -15.54 2.13 -17.29
CA GLY A 23 -14.80 3.17 -16.57
C GLY A 23 -15.10 4.58 -17.08
N VAL A 24 -14.80 5.58 -16.26
CA VAL A 24 -14.93 7.00 -16.63
C VAL A 24 -13.63 7.62 -17.15
N GLY A 25 -12.48 6.94 -16.99
CA GLY A 25 -11.17 7.53 -17.31
C GLY A 25 -10.78 8.67 -16.37
N GLY A 26 -10.15 9.71 -16.92
CA GLY A 26 -9.63 10.86 -16.17
C GLY A 26 -8.21 10.65 -15.64
N ILE A 27 -7.69 11.67 -14.94
CA ILE A 27 -6.31 11.77 -14.45
C ILE A 27 -6.31 12.19 -12.99
N LEU A 28 -5.45 11.55 -12.19
CA LEU A 28 -5.24 11.85 -10.79
C LEU A 28 -4.02 12.77 -10.59
N ARG A 29 -3.95 13.40 -9.41
CA ARG A 29 -2.76 14.12 -8.93
C ARG A 29 -2.26 15.21 -9.90
N VAL A 30 -3.15 15.83 -10.66
CA VAL A 30 -2.82 16.98 -11.53
C VAL A 30 -2.35 18.16 -10.66
N LYS A 31 -3.00 18.36 -9.52
CA LYS A 31 -2.56 19.24 -8.43
C LYS A 31 -2.28 18.42 -7.17
N LEU A 32 -1.38 18.88 -6.30
CA LEU A 32 -1.06 18.19 -5.04
C LEU A 32 -2.29 17.99 -4.13
N ASN A 33 -3.21 18.96 -4.14
CA ASN A 33 -4.45 18.91 -3.35
C ASN A 33 -5.55 18.03 -3.95
N ASP A 34 -5.37 17.50 -5.18
CA ASP A 34 -6.33 16.56 -5.79
C ASP A 34 -6.29 15.19 -5.10
N PHE A 35 -5.27 14.93 -4.28
CA PHE A 35 -5.15 13.69 -3.52
C PHE A 35 -4.85 14.04 -2.07
N ALA A 36 -5.89 14.22 -1.27
CA ALA A 36 -5.79 14.53 0.14
C ALA A 36 -6.13 13.30 1.01
N VAL A 37 -5.32 13.08 2.05
CA VAL A 37 -5.46 11.92 2.95
C VAL A 37 -5.41 12.40 4.39
N ASP A 38 -6.44 12.09 5.15
CA ASP A 38 -6.56 12.41 6.57
C ASP A 38 -6.62 11.10 7.38
N GLU A 39 -5.62 10.85 8.24
CA GLU A 39 -5.57 9.65 9.08
C GLU A 39 -6.71 9.64 10.10
N VAL A 40 -7.31 8.46 10.35
CA VAL A 40 -8.37 8.27 11.33
C VAL A 40 -7.84 7.40 12.47
N ILE A 41 -7.93 7.93 13.69
CA ILE A 41 -7.45 7.30 14.91
C ILE A 41 -8.60 6.79 15.75
N ASP A 42 -8.32 5.77 16.54
CA ASP A 42 -9.24 5.22 17.51
C ASP A 42 -9.33 6.14 18.73
N GLU A 43 -10.48 6.79 18.89
CA GLU A 43 -10.72 7.81 19.92
C GLU A 43 -10.53 7.29 21.34
N ARG A 44 -10.60 5.97 21.55
CA ARG A 44 -10.37 5.32 22.85
C ARG A 44 -8.95 5.54 23.39
N TYR A 45 -8.00 5.92 22.55
CA TYR A 45 -6.62 6.21 22.95
C TYR A 45 -6.34 7.70 23.21
N ILE A 46 -7.37 8.54 23.07
CA ILE A 46 -7.26 9.99 23.15
C ILE A 46 -7.88 10.47 24.48
N THR A 47 -7.27 11.47 25.09
CA THR A 47 -7.83 12.19 26.25
C THR A 47 -7.72 13.70 26.07
N SER A 48 -8.38 14.46 26.94
CA SER A 48 -8.35 15.92 26.94
C SER A 48 -6.92 16.48 27.06
N LEU A 49 -6.68 17.64 26.43
CA LEU A 49 -5.43 18.40 26.57
C LEU A 49 -5.12 18.78 28.02
N ASN A 50 -6.15 18.90 28.86
CA ASN A 50 -6.00 19.21 30.29
C ASN A 50 -5.60 18.01 31.15
N SER A 51 -5.51 16.80 30.56
CA SER A 51 -5.11 15.61 31.30
C SER A 51 -3.62 15.64 31.70
N SER A 52 -3.28 14.81 32.70
CA SER A 52 -1.91 14.55 33.14
C SER A 52 -1.16 13.55 32.25
N ALA A 53 -1.75 13.15 31.11
CA ALA A 53 -1.16 12.13 30.28
C ALA A 53 0.19 12.60 29.67
N PRO A 54 1.22 11.74 29.64
CA PRO A 54 2.61 12.15 29.38
C PRO A 54 2.92 12.44 27.91
N TYR A 55 2.03 12.13 26.97
CA TYR A 55 2.24 12.38 25.54
C TYR A 55 1.19 13.34 25.00
N ILE A 56 1.61 14.25 24.13
CA ILE A 56 0.75 15.11 23.34
C ILE A 56 0.50 14.43 22.00
N LEU A 57 -0.77 14.23 21.67
CA LEU A 57 -1.18 13.85 20.34
C LEU A 57 -1.23 15.11 19.46
N CYS A 58 -0.43 15.12 18.42
CA CYS A 58 -0.35 16.20 17.46
C CYS A 58 -0.87 15.75 16.10
N ARG A 59 -1.63 16.61 15.44
CA ARG A 59 -2.01 16.48 14.05
C ARG A 59 -0.95 17.16 13.19
N LEU A 60 -0.27 16.37 12.36
CA LEU A 60 0.79 16.79 11.46
C LEU A 60 0.25 16.84 10.02
N SER A 61 0.16 18.05 9.46
CA SER A 61 -0.22 18.28 8.07
C SER A 61 1.01 18.62 7.24
N LYS A 62 1.24 17.91 6.14
CA LYS A 62 2.39 18.11 5.26
C LYS A 62 1.98 18.19 3.79
N ILE A 63 2.67 19.04 3.03
CA ILE A 63 2.48 19.23 1.58
C ILE A 63 3.82 19.05 0.87
N GLY A 64 3.91 18.04 0.00
CA GLY A 64 5.07 17.87 -0.89
C GLY A 64 6.37 17.42 -0.22
N ILE A 65 6.34 17.02 1.06
CA ILE A 65 7.52 16.54 1.82
C ILE A 65 7.30 15.11 2.37
N ASP A 66 8.40 14.37 2.53
CA ASP A 66 8.38 13.04 3.11
C ASP A 66 8.25 13.07 4.65
N THR A 67 7.74 11.99 5.23
CA THR A 67 7.50 11.91 6.68
C THR A 67 8.80 12.03 7.47
N PHE A 68 9.93 11.47 7.01
CA PHE A 68 11.19 11.55 7.76
C PHE A 68 11.78 12.96 7.75
N GLU A 69 11.63 13.70 6.65
CA GLU A 69 11.98 15.11 6.59
C GLU A 69 11.13 15.95 7.55
N ALA A 70 9.81 15.69 7.61
CA ALA A 70 8.95 16.33 8.60
C ALA A 70 9.41 16.04 10.04
N LEU A 71 9.69 14.76 10.35
CA LEU A 71 10.18 14.35 11.67
C LEU A 71 11.53 14.98 12.03
N ARG A 72 12.47 15.09 11.07
CA ARG A 72 13.76 15.78 11.28
C ARG A 72 13.57 17.24 11.64
N ARG A 73 12.67 17.94 10.93
CA ARG A 73 12.37 19.35 11.22
C ARG A 73 11.75 19.52 12.60
N ILE A 74 10.77 18.68 12.95
CA ILE A 74 10.14 18.69 14.27
C ILE A 74 11.18 18.43 15.36
N SER A 75 12.02 17.40 15.18
CA SER A 75 13.08 17.05 16.13
C SER A 75 14.04 18.22 16.38
N ARG A 76 14.44 18.96 15.34
CA ARG A 76 15.27 20.16 15.48
C ARG A 76 14.55 21.29 16.22
N ALA A 77 13.27 21.49 15.94
CA ALA A 77 12.49 22.56 16.56
C ALA A 77 12.18 22.30 18.04
N THR A 78 11.89 21.04 18.40
CA THR A 78 11.49 20.65 19.76
C THR A 78 12.65 20.17 20.63
N GLY A 79 13.81 19.87 20.03
CA GLY A 79 14.93 19.21 20.71
C GLY A 79 14.69 17.72 21.01
N ILE A 80 13.53 17.16 20.63
CA ILE A 80 13.16 15.78 20.93
C ILE A 80 13.74 14.86 19.87
N PRO A 81 14.52 13.83 20.22
CA PRO A 81 15.08 12.93 19.23
C PRO A 81 13.98 12.18 18.46
N ILE A 82 14.18 11.93 17.17
CA ILE A 82 13.18 11.30 16.27
C ILE A 82 12.65 9.97 16.83
N GLY A 83 13.50 9.18 17.50
CA GLY A 83 13.09 7.90 18.10
C GLY A 83 12.05 8.01 19.22
N PHE A 84 11.86 9.21 19.79
CA PHE A 84 10.84 9.52 20.80
C PHE A 84 9.58 10.16 20.21
N ILE A 85 9.54 10.41 18.89
CA ILE A 85 8.35 10.87 18.20
C ILE A 85 7.60 9.64 17.68
N GLY A 86 6.45 9.34 18.29
CA GLY A 86 5.59 8.24 17.86
C GLY A 86 4.85 8.60 16.58
N TYR A 87 4.78 7.67 15.64
CA TYR A 87 3.96 7.77 14.43
C TYR A 87 3.54 6.35 14.01
N ALA A 88 2.39 6.24 13.35
CA ALA A 88 1.80 4.93 13.06
C ALA A 88 2.06 4.41 11.64
N GLY A 89 2.45 5.29 10.72
CA GLY A 89 2.73 4.94 9.34
C GLY A 89 3.35 6.09 8.56
N LEU A 90 3.83 5.77 7.37
CA LEU A 90 4.30 6.76 6.40
C LEU A 90 3.12 7.15 5.50
N LYS A 91 3.05 8.42 5.10
CA LYS A 91 2.05 8.91 4.13
C LYS A 91 2.75 9.45 2.89
N ASP A 92 2.09 9.30 1.74
CA ASP A 92 2.59 9.77 0.44
C ASP A 92 3.15 11.19 0.50
N SER A 93 4.32 11.40 -0.11
CA SER A 93 4.92 12.74 -0.25
C SER A 93 4.31 13.56 -1.39
N LYS A 94 3.73 12.89 -2.41
CA LYS A 94 3.02 13.51 -3.55
C LYS A 94 1.53 13.74 -3.27
N ALA A 95 1.21 14.18 -2.06
CA ALA A 95 -0.16 14.40 -1.58
C ALA A 95 -0.16 15.44 -0.47
N THR A 96 -1.33 16.02 -0.21
CA THR A 96 -1.58 16.76 1.03
C THR A 96 -2.05 15.77 2.08
N THR A 97 -1.20 15.51 3.08
CA THR A 97 -1.45 14.42 4.03
C THR A 97 -1.50 14.95 5.45
N THR A 98 -2.53 14.55 6.18
CA THR A 98 -2.66 14.75 7.62
C THR A 98 -2.47 13.40 8.31
N GLN A 99 -1.52 13.32 9.22
CA GLN A 99 -1.27 12.14 10.05
C GLN A 99 -1.15 12.54 11.52
N TYR A 100 -1.29 11.57 12.41
CA TYR A 100 -1.06 11.81 13.83
C TYR A 100 0.37 11.43 14.22
N ILE A 101 0.93 12.20 15.13
CA ILE A 101 2.18 11.87 15.82
C ILE A 101 1.99 12.10 17.32
N THR A 102 2.83 11.46 18.13
CA THR A 102 2.90 11.73 19.57
C THR A 102 4.27 12.21 19.96
N ILE A 103 4.29 13.23 20.80
CA ILE A 103 5.50 13.83 21.34
C ILE A 103 5.39 13.81 22.87
N LYS A 104 6.49 13.52 23.58
CA LYS A 104 6.50 13.60 25.04
C LYS A 104 6.20 15.02 25.50
N HIS A 105 5.32 15.18 26.47
CA HIS A 105 4.99 16.48 27.05
C HIS A 105 6.20 17.01 27.84
N THR A 106 6.64 18.22 27.51
CA THR A 106 7.69 18.98 28.21
C THR A 106 7.25 20.42 28.37
N ASP A 107 7.81 21.15 29.32
CA ASP A 107 7.47 22.56 29.52
C ASP A 107 7.78 23.39 28.26
N GLY A 108 6.88 24.31 27.92
CA GLY A 108 7.00 25.18 26.74
C GLY A 108 6.71 24.51 25.39
N ILE A 109 6.48 23.19 25.33
CA ILE A 109 6.31 22.45 24.06
C ILE A 109 5.16 23.00 23.20
N PHE A 110 4.04 23.40 23.81
CA PHE A 110 2.90 23.97 23.07
C PHE A 110 3.28 25.27 22.34
N ASN A 111 4.11 26.12 22.96
CA ASN A 111 4.60 27.36 22.34
C ASN A 111 5.59 27.07 21.22
N THR A 112 6.43 26.04 21.38
CA THR A 112 7.35 25.60 20.33
C THR A 112 6.58 25.07 19.12
N LEU A 113 5.54 24.26 19.34
CA LEU A 113 4.72 23.68 18.28
C LEU A 113 3.94 24.76 17.50
N SER A 114 3.37 25.75 18.18
CA SER A 114 2.62 26.82 17.52
C SER A 114 3.49 27.68 16.60
N ARG A 115 4.77 27.89 16.93
CA ARG A 115 5.75 28.64 16.14
C ARG A 115 6.35 27.86 14.97
N PHE A 116 6.15 26.55 14.90
CA PHE A 116 6.74 25.69 13.88
C PHE A 116 6.05 25.77 12.51
N ASN A 117 4.80 26.26 12.49
CA ASN A 117 3.92 26.19 11.33
C ASN A 117 4.39 27.07 10.16
N ASN A 118 4.35 26.51 8.95
CA ASN A 118 4.58 27.20 7.68
C ASN A 118 3.70 26.58 6.57
N ASP A 119 3.79 27.13 5.36
CA ASP A 119 2.95 26.73 4.21
C ASP A 119 3.05 25.25 3.83
N LYS A 120 4.17 24.57 4.14
CA LYS A 120 4.40 23.17 3.77
C LYS A 120 4.21 22.20 4.93
N LEU A 121 4.29 22.67 6.16
CA LEU A 121 4.29 21.83 7.34
C LEU A 121 3.62 22.54 8.51
N ARG A 122 2.57 21.90 9.03
CA ARG A 122 1.81 22.39 10.17
C ARG A 122 1.67 21.28 11.21
N ILE A 123 1.84 21.64 12.48
CA ILE A 123 1.66 20.78 13.63
C ILE A 123 0.70 21.46 14.62
N ASP A 124 -0.43 20.81 14.88
CA ASP A 124 -1.40 21.27 15.87
C ASP A 124 -1.46 20.24 17.01
N ALA A 125 -1.27 20.66 18.25
CA ALA A 125 -1.58 19.81 19.40
C ALA A 125 -3.10 19.70 19.53
N VAL A 126 -3.64 18.47 19.49
CA VAL A 126 -5.09 18.25 19.48
C VAL A 126 -5.62 17.57 20.74
N ALA A 127 -4.76 16.80 21.41
CA ALA A 127 -5.15 16.00 22.57
C ALA A 127 -3.90 15.52 23.33
N LYS A 128 -4.11 14.79 24.42
CA LYS A 128 -3.05 14.02 25.08
C LYS A 128 -3.37 12.52 25.05
N CYS A 129 -2.39 11.69 25.35
CA CYS A 129 -2.50 10.23 25.38
C CYS A 129 -1.52 9.60 26.38
N TYR A 130 -1.91 8.44 26.94
CA TYR A 130 -1.12 7.75 27.97
C TYR A 130 0.04 6.92 27.40
N GLU A 131 -0.04 6.57 26.11
CA GLU A 131 1.02 5.88 25.40
C GLU A 131 1.34 6.55 24.07
N SER A 132 2.59 6.39 23.63
CA SER A 132 3.04 6.83 22.31
C SER A 132 2.24 6.13 21.20
N LEU A 133 1.98 6.83 20.10
CA LEU A 133 1.17 6.37 18.98
C LEU A 133 1.75 5.08 18.40
N LYS A 134 0.90 4.06 18.29
CA LYS A 134 1.24 2.75 17.73
C LYS A 134 0.39 2.49 16.49
N PRO A 135 0.89 1.70 15.51
CA PRO A 135 0.11 1.32 14.31
C PRO A 135 -1.27 0.74 14.61
N ARG A 136 -1.44 0.07 15.77
CA ARG A 136 -2.72 -0.51 16.18
C ARG A 136 -3.83 0.52 16.42
N MET A 137 -3.47 1.77 16.73
CA MET A 137 -4.40 2.85 17.08
C MET A 137 -4.98 3.54 15.85
N ILE A 138 -4.46 3.26 14.66
CA ILE A 138 -5.02 3.79 13.41
C ILE A 138 -6.15 2.87 12.97
N LEU A 139 -7.33 3.46 12.80
CA LEU A 139 -8.48 2.78 12.23
C LEU A 139 -8.39 2.73 10.72
N GLY A 140 -7.93 3.81 10.10
CA GLY A 140 -7.93 3.94 8.66
C GLY A 140 -7.51 5.31 8.16
N ASN A 141 -7.97 5.64 6.95
CA ASN A 141 -7.72 6.93 6.31
C ASN A 141 -8.98 7.42 5.61
N ARG A 142 -9.28 8.70 5.79
CA ARG A 142 -10.27 9.44 5.01
C ARG A 142 -9.58 10.06 3.81
N PHE A 143 -10.17 9.88 2.64
CA PHE A 143 -9.65 10.35 1.37
C PHE A 143 -10.56 11.43 0.81
N ARG A 144 -9.95 12.48 0.28
CA ARG A 144 -10.61 13.49 -0.56
C ARG A 144 -9.86 13.52 -1.88
N ILE A 145 -10.47 12.94 -2.92
CA ILE A 145 -9.83 12.71 -4.21
C ILE A 145 -10.58 13.48 -5.29
N ILE A 146 -9.84 14.06 -6.22
CA ILE A 146 -10.37 14.71 -7.42
C ILE A 146 -9.82 13.98 -8.65
N ILE A 147 -10.73 13.44 -9.46
CA ILE A 147 -10.43 12.89 -10.79
C ILE A 147 -10.74 13.99 -11.81
N ARG A 148 -9.72 14.45 -12.55
CA ARG A 148 -9.84 15.54 -13.52
C ARG A 148 -9.78 15.03 -14.96
N GLY A 149 -10.19 15.87 -15.92
CA GLY A 149 -10.00 15.59 -17.34
C GLY A 149 -10.79 14.37 -17.81
N VAL A 150 -12.00 14.18 -17.28
CA VAL A 150 -12.91 13.14 -17.75
C VAL A 150 -13.56 13.60 -19.04
N ASP A 151 -13.15 13.01 -20.16
CA ASP A 151 -13.60 13.35 -21.51
C ASP A 151 -14.87 12.57 -21.89
N LEU A 152 -15.94 12.82 -21.14
CA LEU A 152 -17.26 12.24 -21.34
C LEU A 152 -18.33 13.27 -21.00
N ASN A 153 -19.51 13.13 -21.61
CA ASN A 153 -20.66 13.96 -21.27
C ASN A 153 -21.00 13.82 -19.76
N PRO A 154 -21.30 14.92 -19.03
CA PRO A 154 -21.59 14.88 -17.59
C PRO A 154 -22.68 13.89 -17.18
N SER A 155 -23.73 13.73 -17.99
CA SER A 155 -24.81 12.78 -17.72
C SER A 155 -24.33 11.33 -17.77
N ILE A 156 -23.43 11.01 -18.71
CA ILE A 156 -22.80 9.69 -18.84
C ILE A 156 -21.86 9.43 -17.66
N VAL A 157 -21.06 10.43 -17.27
CA VAL A 157 -20.16 10.34 -16.12
C VAL A 157 -20.95 10.04 -14.85
N LYS A 158 -21.98 10.85 -14.58
CA LYS A 158 -22.84 10.67 -13.41
C LYS A 158 -23.45 9.28 -13.37
N LYS A 159 -24.07 8.84 -14.47
CA LYS A 159 -24.68 7.51 -14.56
C LYS A 159 -23.66 6.39 -14.32
N ARG A 160 -22.49 6.43 -14.95
CA ARG A 160 -21.44 5.39 -14.75
C ARG A 160 -20.95 5.33 -13.31
N VAL A 161 -20.78 6.48 -12.66
CA VAL A 161 -20.37 6.55 -11.26
C VAL A 161 -21.46 5.98 -10.35
N GLU A 162 -22.73 6.35 -10.56
CA GLU A 162 -23.89 5.83 -9.83
C GLU A 162 -24.02 4.31 -9.98
N ASP A 163 -24.00 3.80 -11.21
CA ASP A 163 -24.07 2.37 -11.50
C ASP A 163 -22.92 1.60 -10.83
N THR A 164 -21.70 2.17 -10.84
CA THR A 164 -20.52 1.55 -10.20
C THR A 164 -20.69 1.48 -8.70
N PHE A 165 -21.17 2.54 -8.07
CA PHE A 165 -21.39 2.57 -6.61
C PHE A 165 -22.53 1.68 -6.17
N SER A 166 -23.63 1.61 -6.93
CA SER A 166 -24.72 0.67 -6.68
C SER A 166 -24.20 -0.78 -6.70
N GLN A 167 -23.41 -1.16 -7.71
CA GLN A 167 -22.84 -2.51 -7.76
C GLN A 167 -21.85 -2.79 -6.62
N ILE A 168 -21.05 -1.80 -6.21
CA ILE A 168 -20.15 -1.95 -5.06
C ILE A 168 -20.94 -2.17 -3.77
N GLU A 169 -22.05 -1.46 -3.59
CA GLU A 169 -22.95 -1.62 -2.45
C GLU A 169 -23.62 -3.01 -2.45
N ASP A 170 -24.16 -3.45 -3.59
CA ASP A 170 -24.79 -4.76 -3.75
C ASP A 170 -23.83 -5.92 -3.43
N ILE A 171 -22.55 -5.77 -3.81
CA ILE A 171 -21.49 -6.76 -3.53
C ILE A 171 -21.00 -6.65 -2.07
N GLY A 172 -21.23 -5.52 -1.41
CA GLY A 172 -20.79 -5.24 -0.04
C GLY A 172 -19.36 -4.69 0.05
N GLY A 173 -18.76 -4.25 -1.05
CA GLY A 173 -17.43 -3.65 -1.10
C GLY A 173 -16.70 -3.85 -2.43
N VAL A 174 -15.41 -3.53 -2.43
CA VAL A 174 -14.48 -3.73 -3.57
C VAL A 174 -13.52 -4.88 -3.26
N LEU A 175 -13.10 -5.66 -4.25
CA LEU A 175 -12.05 -6.66 -4.08
C LEU A 175 -10.81 -6.05 -3.39
N ALA A 176 -10.41 -6.62 -2.25
CA ALA A 176 -9.43 -6.02 -1.35
C ALA A 176 -7.97 -6.24 -1.79
N TYR A 177 -7.67 -6.04 -3.07
CA TYR A 177 -6.32 -6.15 -3.60
C TYR A 177 -5.31 -5.27 -2.85
N PHE A 178 -4.04 -5.67 -2.86
CA PHE A 178 -2.94 -4.76 -2.61
C PHE A 178 -2.73 -3.91 -3.86
N GLY A 179 -2.76 -2.57 -3.71
CA GLY A 179 -2.64 -1.63 -4.83
C GLY A 179 -1.20 -1.40 -5.32
N TYR A 180 -1.06 -0.65 -6.41
CA TYR A 180 0.20 -0.38 -7.11
C TYR A 180 1.36 0.07 -6.20
N GLN A 181 1.09 0.95 -5.23
CA GLN A 181 2.12 1.48 -4.34
C GLN A 181 2.79 0.40 -3.48
N ARG A 182 2.14 -0.76 -3.28
CA ARG A 182 2.74 -1.89 -2.58
C ARG A 182 3.91 -2.50 -3.37
N PHE A 183 3.84 -2.39 -4.69
CA PHE A 183 4.79 -2.99 -5.63
C PHE A 183 5.90 -2.01 -6.04
N GLY A 184 5.76 -0.74 -5.69
CA GLY A 184 6.67 0.36 -5.99
C GLY A 184 6.18 1.21 -7.16
N SER A 185 6.13 2.54 -6.99
CA SER A 185 5.62 3.45 -8.01
C SER A 185 6.63 3.74 -9.13
N THR A 186 7.89 4.06 -8.79
CA THR A 186 8.93 4.32 -9.81
C THR A 186 9.42 3.02 -10.46
N ARG A 187 9.58 1.98 -9.64
CA ARG A 187 10.01 0.64 -10.03
C ARG A 187 9.01 -0.35 -9.44
N PRO A 188 8.07 -0.90 -10.23
CA PRO A 188 7.11 -1.89 -9.76
C PRO A 188 7.77 -3.27 -9.62
N ASN A 189 8.75 -3.39 -8.73
CA ASN A 189 9.63 -4.56 -8.63
C ASN A 189 9.82 -5.11 -7.22
N THR A 190 9.18 -4.52 -6.20
CA THR A 190 9.39 -4.98 -4.81
C THR A 190 8.96 -6.43 -4.59
N HIS A 191 7.91 -6.88 -5.28
CA HIS A 191 7.46 -8.27 -5.26
C HIS A 191 8.41 -9.20 -6.02
N LYS A 192 9.00 -8.78 -7.14
CA LYS A 192 10.05 -9.53 -7.87
C LYS A 192 11.28 -9.74 -6.99
N MET A 193 11.73 -8.67 -6.32
CA MET A 193 12.78 -8.77 -5.30
C MET A 193 12.42 -9.76 -4.19
N GLY A 194 11.17 -9.72 -3.71
CA GLY A 194 10.68 -10.66 -2.70
C GLY A 194 10.72 -12.11 -3.18
N TYR A 195 10.25 -12.36 -4.40
CA TYR A 195 10.29 -13.67 -5.04
C TYR A 195 11.72 -14.22 -5.11
N TYR A 196 12.66 -13.44 -5.64
CA TYR A 196 14.06 -13.87 -5.76
C TYR A 196 14.69 -14.16 -4.40
N ILE A 197 14.38 -13.35 -3.38
CA ILE A 197 14.88 -13.56 -2.01
C ILE A 197 14.30 -14.84 -1.39
N VAL A 198 13.00 -15.07 -1.53
CA VAL A 198 12.32 -16.26 -0.97
C VAL A 198 12.82 -17.53 -1.65
N LYS A 199 12.98 -17.51 -2.97
CA LYS A 199 13.48 -18.66 -3.75
C LYS A 199 14.99 -18.88 -3.66
N GLY A 200 15.73 -17.94 -3.05
CA GLY A 200 17.19 -18.00 -2.99
C GLY A 200 17.89 -17.73 -4.34
N MET A 201 17.22 -17.05 -5.26
CA MET A 201 17.74 -16.61 -6.56
C MET A 201 18.56 -15.31 -6.40
N TRP A 202 19.71 -15.43 -5.74
CA TRP A 202 20.49 -14.27 -5.30
C TRP A 202 21.10 -13.47 -6.46
N ARG A 203 21.46 -14.12 -7.57
CA ARG A 203 22.00 -13.44 -8.75
C ARG A 203 20.92 -12.56 -9.37
N GLU A 204 19.72 -13.09 -9.52
CA GLU A 204 18.56 -12.40 -10.07
C GLU A 204 18.14 -11.24 -9.16
N ALA A 205 18.19 -11.42 -7.83
CA ALA A 205 17.98 -10.32 -6.89
C ALA A 205 19.02 -9.19 -7.05
N ILE A 206 20.28 -9.51 -7.34
CA ILE A 206 21.32 -8.52 -7.63
C ILE A 206 21.01 -7.77 -8.91
N TYR A 207 20.68 -8.47 -9.99
CA TYR A 207 20.37 -7.84 -11.28
C TYR A 207 19.09 -7.00 -11.20
N GLU A 208 18.06 -7.49 -10.53
CA GLU A 208 16.83 -6.74 -10.31
C GLU A 208 17.06 -5.46 -9.50
N LEU A 209 17.91 -5.51 -8.47
CA LEU A 209 18.20 -4.34 -7.66
C LEU A 209 19.13 -3.34 -8.35
N LEU A 210 20.19 -3.81 -9.03
CA LEU A 210 21.30 -2.99 -9.52
C LEU A 210 21.25 -2.69 -11.02
N VAL A 211 20.72 -3.61 -11.84
CA VAL A 211 20.87 -3.59 -13.30
C VAL A 211 19.56 -3.28 -14.03
N ASN A 212 18.47 -3.94 -13.67
CA ASN A 212 17.21 -3.82 -14.40
C ASN A 212 16.69 -2.38 -14.39
N THR A 213 16.32 -1.86 -15.57
CA THR A 213 15.79 -0.50 -15.74
C THR A 213 14.28 -0.52 -15.93
N TYR A 214 13.62 0.55 -15.48
CA TYR A 214 12.18 0.74 -15.64
C TYR A 214 11.86 2.04 -16.41
N PRO A 215 10.77 2.09 -17.19
CA PRO A 215 10.45 3.24 -18.05
C PRO A 215 10.46 4.58 -17.30
N TYR A 216 9.98 4.61 -16.06
CA TYR A 216 9.82 5.82 -15.25
C TYR A 216 11.04 6.20 -14.40
N GLU A 217 12.15 5.47 -14.52
CA GLU A 217 13.41 5.87 -13.89
C GLU A 217 14.05 7.05 -14.62
N ASN A 218 14.79 7.87 -13.85
CA ASN A 218 15.58 8.96 -14.41
C ASN A 218 16.65 8.42 -15.37
N VAL A 219 16.87 9.12 -16.49
CA VAL A 219 17.84 8.74 -17.53
C VAL A 219 19.27 8.58 -16.97
N GLU A 220 19.69 9.45 -16.05
CA GLU A 220 20.98 9.34 -15.35
C GLU A 220 21.09 8.03 -14.59
N ILE A 221 20.03 7.62 -13.88
CA ILE A 221 19.99 6.36 -13.14
C ILE A 221 20.05 5.17 -14.10
N LYS A 222 19.32 5.22 -15.23
CA LYS A 222 19.36 4.16 -16.25
C LYS A 222 20.79 3.97 -16.78
N ASN A 223 21.47 5.06 -17.11
CA ASN A 223 22.87 5.03 -17.56
C ASN A 223 23.81 4.44 -16.50
N VAL A 224 23.61 4.76 -15.22
CA VAL A 224 24.40 4.16 -14.13
C VAL A 224 24.15 2.65 -14.04
N ARG A 225 22.90 2.19 -14.15
CA ARG A 225 22.55 0.77 -14.10
C ARG A 225 23.16 -0.01 -15.28
N GLU A 226 23.16 0.56 -16.48
CA GLU A 226 23.83 -0.02 -17.66
C GLU A 226 25.34 -0.16 -17.45
N LYS A 227 26.00 0.84 -16.85
CA LYS A 227 27.42 0.74 -16.48
C LYS A 227 27.66 -0.35 -15.43
N ILE A 228 26.78 -0.48 -14.44
CA ILE A 228 26.86 -1.58 -13.45
C ILE A 228 26.72 -2.94 -14.15
N ALA A 229 25.83 -3.07 -15.14
CA ALA A 229 25.68 -4.31 -15.91
C ALA A 229 27.01 -4.72 -16.57
N LYS A 230 27.63 -3.81 -17.34
CA LYS A 230 28.93 -4.03 -18.00
C LYS A 230 30.03 -4.40 -17.00
N TYR A 231 30.05 -3.76 -15.84
CA TYR A 231 30.98 -4.09 -14.77
C TYR A 231 30.79 -5.52 -14.23
N LEU A 232 29.54 -5.93 -13.97
CA LEU A 232 29.24 -7.27 -13.46
C LEU A 232 29.50 -8.37 -14.50
N GLU A 233 29.50 -8.03 -15.79
CA GLU A 233 29.83 -8.92 -16.89
C GLU A 233 31.34 -8.94 -17.22
N GLY A 234 32.15 -8.14 -16.53
CA GLY A 234 33.62 -8.21 -16.57
C GLY A 234 34.31 -7.37 -17.65
N TYR A 235 33.56 -6.56 -18.41
CA TYR A 235 34.12 -5.73 -19.49
C TYR A 235 33.86 -4.22 -19.31
N GLY A 236 33.34 -3.81 -18.15
CA GLY A 236 33.14 -2.41 -17.78
C GLY A 236 33.84 -2.03 -16.47
N GLU A 237 34.00 -0.73 -16.26
CA GLU A 237 34.50 -0.18 -14.99
C GLU A 237 33.36 0.04 -14.00
N LEU A 238 33.69 -0.01 -12.70
CA LEU A 238 32.75 0.29 -11.63
C LEU A 238 32.31 1.76 -11.71
N PRO A 239 31.03 2.08 -11.96
CA PRO A 239 30.61 3.47 -12.07
C PRO A 239 30.57 4.15 -10.70
N GLU A 240 30.69 5.48 -10.72
CA GLU A 240 30.31 6.30 -9.58
C GLU A 240 28.80 6.17 -9.35
N ILE A 241 28.41 5.86 -8.10
CA ILE A 241 27.02 5.67 -7.74
C ILE A 241 26.47 6.96 -7.12
N PRO A 242 25.40 7.56 -7.71
CA PRO A 242 24.76 8.72 -7.13
C PRO A 242 24.27 8.48 -5.70
N TYR A 243 24.30 9.52 -4.86
CA TYR A 243 23.82 9.45 -3.46
C TYR A 243 22.38 8.91 -3.33
N LYS A 244 21.54 9.15 -4.34
CA LYS A 244 20.15 8.68 -4.40
C LYS A 244 20.03 7.15 -4.43
N LEU A 245 21.06 6.43 -4.86
CA LEU A 245 21.13 4.97 -4.94
C LEU A 245 21.88 4.39 -3.72
N TYR A 246 21.49 4.83 -2.52
CA TYR A 246 22.15 4.47 -1.27
C TYR A 246 22.14 2.96 -1.01
N TYR A 247 21.00 2.30 -1.23
CA TYR A 247 20.88 0.86 -0.97
C TYR A 247 21.62 0.03 -2.00
N GLU A 248 21.54 0.41 -3.27
CA GLU A 248 22.34 -0.16 -4.36
C GLU A 248 23.84 -0.04 -4.05
N SER A 249 24.26 1.11 -3.50
CA SER A 249 25.66 1.32 -3.07
C SER A 249 26.10 0.36 -1.97
N ILE A 250 25.24 0.06 -0.99
CA ILE A 250 25.55 -0.92 0.07
C ILE A 250 25.80 -2.29 -0.57
N VAL A 251 24.90 -2.72 -1.46
CA VAL A 251 24.97 -4.03 -2.09
C VAL A 251 26.18 -4.14 -3.00
N LEU A 252 26.41 -3.18 -3.90
CA LEU A 252 27.52 -3.22 -4.86
C LEU A 252 28.88 -3.21 -4.15
N ARG A 253 29.05 -2.42 -3.08
CA ARG A 253 30.30 -2.43 -2.28
C ARG A 253 30.56 -3.78 -1.61
N ASN A 254 29.52 -4.44 -1.09
CA ASN A 254 29.68 -5.76 -0.46
C ASN A 254 29.91 -6.86 -1.50
N LEU A 255 29.27 -6.77 -2.66
CA LEU A 255 29.49 -7.68 -3.77
C LEU A 255 30.94 -7.62 -4.25
N LYS A 256 31.50 -6.41 -4.44
CA LYS A 256 32.91 -6.23 -4.82
C LYS A 256 33.88 -6.90 -3.84
N LYS A 257 33.57 -6.87 -2.54
CA LYS A 257 34.44 -7.43 -1.49
C LYS A 257 34.37 -8.95 -1.37
N THR A 258 33.21 -9.54 -1.65
CA THR A 258 32.94 -10.94 -1.29
C THR A 258 32.68 -11.85 -2.49
N LEU A 259 32.29 -11.27 -3.63
CA LEU A 259 31.77 -11.99 -4.80
C LEU A 259 30.59 -12.91 -4.49
N ASP A 260 29.95 -12.73 -3.33
CA ASP A 260 28.85 -13.55 -2.82
C ASP A 260 27.55 -12.75 -2.91
N TYR A 261 26.69 -13.10 -3.87
CA TYR A 261 25.42 -12.43 -4.12
C TYR A 261 24.50 -12.46 -2.90
N ARG A 262 24.46 -13.59 -2.18
CA ARG A 262 23.62 -13.74 -0.99
C ARG A 262 24.10 -12.80 0.11
N LYS A 263 25.40 -12.81 0.43
CA LYS A 263 25.96 -11.91 1.45
C LYS A 263 25.75 -10.45 1.08
N ALA A 264 25.88 -10.09 -0.20
CA ALA A 264 25.66 -8.72 -0.65
C ALA A 264 24.20 -8.25 -0.45
N ILE A 265 23.21 -9.05 -0.84
CA ILE A 265 21.78 -8.73 -0.62
C ILE A 265 21.45 -8.67 0.88
N LEU A 266 21.94 -9.61 1.68
CA LEU A 266 21.66 -9.67 3.11
C LEU A 266 22.30 -8.53 3.93
N LYS A 267 23.13 -7.68 3.30
CA LYS A 267 23.62 -6.44 3.91
C LYS A 267 22.63 -5.29 3.85
N LEU A 268 21.56 -5.42 3.08
CA LEU A 268 20.45 -4.48 3.15
C LEU A 268 19.84 -4.45 4.56
N PRO A 269 19.32 -3.29 5.00
CA PRO A 269 18.61 -3.22 6.27
C PRO A 269 17.46 -4.21 6.34
N ARG A 270 17.28 -4.87 7.50
CA ARG A 270 16.24 -5.90 7.68
C ARG A 270 14.82 -5.44 7.33
N TYR A 271 14.50 -4.16 7.51
CA TYR A 271 13.18 -3.63 7.15
C TYR A 271 12.94 -3.65 5.63
N MET A 272 13.97 -3.45 4.81
CA MET A 272 13.85 -3.51 3.35
C MET A 272 13.67 -4.93 2.86
N LEU A 273 14.47 -5.86 3.37
CA LEU A 273 14.33 -7.28 3.05
C LEU A 273 12.91 -7.77 3.39
N ARG A 274 12.40 -7.37 4.57
CA ARG A 274 11.01 -7.65 4.96
C ARG A 274 9.98 -6.95 4.07
N LEU A 275 10.24 -5.72 3.61
CA LEU A 275 9.37 -5.04 2.64
C LEU A 275 9.26 -5.84 1.35
N PHE A 276 10.36 -6.33 0.80
CA PHE A 276 10.37 -7.14 -0.42
C PHE A 276 9.57 -8.44 -0.24
N ILE A 277 9.85 -9.21 0.81
CA ILE A 277 9.14 -10.46 1.09
C ILE A 277 7.63 -10.20 1.30
N ASN A 278 7.28 -9.18 2.09
CA ASN A 278 5.87 -8.84 2.31
C ASN A 278 5.18 -8.26 1.07
N SER A 279 5.93 -7.78 0.07
CA SER A 279 5.39 -7.37 -1.23
C SER A 279 5.14 -8.58 -2.11
N TYR A 280 5.98 -9.62 -2.03
CA TYR A 280 5.70 -10.89 -2.69
C TYR A 280 4.49 -11.62 -2.08
N GLN A 281 4.35 -11.64 -0.76
CA GLN A 281 3.13 -12.15 -0.11
C GLN A 281 1.86 -11.41 -0.58
N ALA A 282 1.95 -10.09 -0.77
CA ALA A 282 0.86 -9.27 -1.30
C ALA A 282 0.51 -9.63 -2.75
N TYR A 283 1.52 -9.92 -3.58
CA TYR A 283 1.34 -10.40 -4.94
C TYR A 283 0.62 -11.76 -4.98
N LEU A 284 1.07 -12.72 -4.16
CA LEU A 284 0.41 -14.03 -4.04
C LEU A 284 -1.04 -13.89 -3.59
N PHE A 285 -1.33 -13.03 -2.61
CA PHE A 285 -2.70 -12.74 -2.19
C PHE A 285 -3.55 -12.22 -3.36
N ASN A 286 -3.02 -11.28 -4.16
CA ASN A 286 -3.75 -10.78 -5.32
C ASN A 286 -4.07 -11.91 -6.30
N LYS A 287 -3.10 -12.79 -6.63
CA LYS A 287 -3.35 -13.97 -7.48
C LYS A 287 -4.38 -14.92 -6.88
N ILE A 288 -4.33 -15.19 -5.58
CA ILE A 288 -5.29 -16.07 -4.88
C ILE A 288 -6.70 -15.48 -4.99
N LEU A 289 -6.87 -14.19 -4.70
CA LEU A 289 -8.17 -13.52 -4.80
C LEU A 289 -8.70 -13.57 -6.24
N SER A 290 -7.84 -13.32 -7.23
CA SER A 290 -8.21 -13.42 -8.65
C SER A 290 -8.60 -14.85 -9.06
N LEU A 291 -7.86 -15.86 -8.63
CA LEU A 291 -8.17 -17.27 -8.92
C LEU A 291 -9.50 -17.70 -8.31
N ARG A 292 -9.86 -17.20 -7.11
CA ARG A 292 -11.19 -17.42 -6.51
C ARG A 292 -12.29 -16.89 -7.43
N ILE A 293 -12.17 -15.65 -7.91
CA ILE A 293 -13.14 -15.05 -8.83
C ILE A 293 -13.23 -15.83 -10.13
N ARG A 294 -12.09 -16.24 -10.70
CA ARG A 294 -12.03 -17.07 -11.91
C ARG A 294 -12.76 -18.41 -11.75
N LYS A 295 -12.67 -19.02 -10.56
CA LYS A 295 -13.39 -20.27 -10.22
C LYS A 295 -14.88 -20.04 -9.86
N GLY A 296 -15.39 -18.82 -9.98
CA GLY A 296 -16.78 -18.48 -9.67
C GLY A 296 -17.08 -18.30 -8.17
N ILE A 297 -16.06 -18.31 -7.31
CA ILE A 297 -16.23 -18.11 -5.86
C ILE A 297 -16.30 -16.61 -5.60
N LEU A 298 -17.51 -16.09 -5.47
CA LEU A 298 -17.74 -14.67 -5.18
C LEU A 298 -17.20 -14.31 -3.78
N PRO A 299 -16.83 -13.03 -3.53
CA PRO A 299 -16.29 -12.63 -2.23
C PRO A 299 -17.27 -12.72 -1.06
N SER A 300 -18.56 -12.78 -1.36
CA SER A 300 -19.65 -13.04 -0.40
C SER A 300 -19.82 -14.52 -0.08
N ILE A 301 -19.12 -15.41 -0.76
CA ILE A 301 -19.14 -16.86 -0.54
C ILE A 301 -17.87 -17.25 0.20
N ALA A 302 -18.05 -17.85 1.37
CA ALA A 302 -17.00 -18.55 2.06
C ALA A 302 -16.99 -20.01 1.62
N VAL A 303 -15.79 -20.57 1.46
CA VAL A 303 -15.61 -22.00 1.16
C VAL A 303 -14.89 -22.70 2.31
N GLN A 304 -14.90 -24.03 2.32
CA GLN A 304 -14.25 -24.81 3.36
C GLN A 304 -12.80 -24.38 3.59
N GLY A 305 -12.47 -24.16 4.87
CA GLY A 305 -11.16 -23.73 5.35
C GLY A 305 -10.94 -22.22 5.36
N ASP A 306 -11.82 -21.42 4.75
CA ASP A 306 -11.81 -19.97 4.92
C ASP A 306 -12.01 -19.59 6.38
N LYS A 307 -11.71 -18.32 6.69
CA LYS A 307 -12.01 -17.73 7.99
C LYS A 307 -12.97 -16.57 7.77
N ILE A 308 -13.93 -16.37 8.66
CA ILE A 308 -14.88 -15.26 8.59
C ILE A 308 -14.70 -14.38 9.82
N LEU A 309 -14.59 -13.08 9.62
CA LEU A 309 -14.57 -12.07 10.67
C LEU A 309 -15.97 -11.51 10.90
N SER A 310 -16.48 -11.59 12.13
CA SER A 310 -17.67 -10.82 12.55
C SER A 310 -17.28 -9.37 12.82
N LEU A 311 -17.90 -8.43 12.11
CA LEU A 311 -17.65 -7.00 12.29
C LEU A 311 -18.23 -6.45 13.60
N LYS A 312 -19.27 -7.11 14.14
CA LYS A 312 -19.87 -6.72 15.42
C LYS A 312 -19.03 -7.15 16.62
N THR A 313 -18.53 -8.39 16.61
CA THR A 313 -17.84 -8.95 17.78
C THR A 313 -16.32 -9.00 17.63
N GLY A 314 -15.79 -8.76 16.44
CA GLY A 314 -14.36 -8.93 16.12
C GLY A 314 -13.85 -10.38 16.16
N LYS A 315 -14.77 -11.35 16.26
CA LYS A 315 -14.42 -12.78 16.36
C LYS A 315 -14.15 -13.35 14.97
N ILE A 316 -13.12 -14.19 14.88
CA ILE A 316 -12.77 -14.94 13.67
C ILE A 316 -13.19 -16.40 13.87
N VAL A 317 -13.93 -16.95 12.91
CA VAL A 317 -14.40 -18.35 12.93
C VAL A 317 -13.95 -19.04 11.64
N LYS A 318 -13.57 -20.30 11.73
CA LYS A 318 -13.21 -21.13 10.58
C LYS A 318 -14.48 -21.70 9.93
N VAL A 319 -14.48 -21.76 8.61
CA VAL A 319 -15.60 -22.25 7.78
C VAL A 319 -15.41 -23.73 7.51
N ASN A 320 -16.43 -24.52 7.80
CA ASN A 320 -16.44 -25.96 7.58
C ASN A 320 -17.20 -26.37 6.31
N ASP A 321 -18.26 -25.63 6.00
CA ASP A 321 -19.14 -25.85 4.85
C ASP A 321 -19.29 -24.54 4.07
N ASP A 322 -19.39 -24.67 2.76
CA ASP A 322 -19.54 -23.53 1.85
C ASP A 322 -20.86 -22.80 2.10
N GLY A 323 -20.83 -21.47 1.97
CA GLY A 323 -22.04 -20.70 2.17
C GLY A 323 -21.89 -19.20 1.96
N ILE A 324 -23.04 -18.55 1.80
CA ILE A 324 -23.14 -17.10 1.71
C ILE A 324 -22.89 -16.50 3.09
N VAL A 325 -21.99 -15.52 3.13
CA VAL A 325 -21.61 -14.81 4.34
C VAL A 325 -22.62 -13.69 4.63
N LYS A 326 -23.02 -13.57 5.89
CA LYS A 326 -23.91 -12.51 6.37
C LYS A 326 -23.30 -11.12 6.15
N GLU A 327 -24.12 -10.09 5.96
CA GLU A 327 -23.66 -8.71 5.70
C GLU A 327 -22.71 -8.13 6.76
N ASP A 328 -22.90 -8.52 8.03
CA ASP A 328 -22.07 -8.11 9.17
C ASP A 328 -20.80 -8.97 9.34
N HIS A 329 -20.48 -9.79 8.35
CA HIS A 329 -19.32 -10.67 8.32
C HIS A 329 -18.50 -10.45 7.04
N VAL A 330 -17.21 -10.82 7.09
CA VAL A 330 -16.30 -10.68 5.94
C VAL A 330 -15.42 -11.93 5.84
N VAL A 331 -15.30 -12.49 4.63
CA VAL A 331 -14.34 -13.56 4.33
C VAL A 331 -12.93 -13.03 4.46
N LEU A 332 -12.10 -13.75 5.21
CA LEU A 332 -10.66 -13.54 5.34
C LEU A 332 -9.94 -14.66 4.57
N ILE A 333 -9.05 -14.25 3.69
CA ILE A 333 -8.17 -15.13 2.91
C ILE A 333 -6.78 -15.07 3.54
N ASP A 334 -6.10 -16.21 3.58
CA ASP A 334 -4.70 -16.28 4.03
C ASP A 334 -3.78 -15.57 3.03
N VAL A 335 -3.00 -14.64 3.54
CA VAL A 335 -1.80 -14.12 2.90
C VAL A 335 -0.70 -15.15 3.18
N PRO A 336 -0.18 -15.88 2.17
CA PRO A 336 0.69 -17.02 2.40
C PRO A 336 1.98 -16.64 3.13
N GLY A 337 2.37 -17.42 4.13
CA GLY A 337 3.69 -17.37 4.77
C GLY A 337 3.95 -18.64 5.58
N CYS A 338 5.09 -18.75 6.25
CA CYS A 338 5.57 -20.02 6.81
C CYS A 338 4.66 -20.67 7.87
N ASN A 339 3.70 -19.92 8.44
CA ASN A 339 2.71 -20.44 9.39
C ASN A 339 1.31 -20.64 8.77
N THR A 340 1.15 -20.44 7.47
CA THR A 340 -0.10 -20.72 6.77
C THR A 340 -0.33 -22.23 6.71
N LEU A 341 -1.43 -22.69 7.31
CA LEU A 341 -1.79 -24.10 7.36
C LEU A 341 -2.56 -24.50 6.09
N LEU A 342 -1.93 -25.29 5.23
CA LEU A 342 -2.52 -25.79 3.98
C LEU A 342 -3.08 -27.21 4.17
N ASN A 343 -4.33 -27.30 4.61
CA ASN A 343 -5.04 -28.57 4.83
C ASN A 343 -5.74 -29.06 3.54
N ASN A 344 -6.48 -30.17 3.60
CA ASN A 344 -7.31 -30.61 2.47
C ASN A 344 -8.66 -29.90 2.51
N THR A 345 -8.67 -28.62 2.15
CA THR A 345 -9.86 -27.78 2.06
C THR A 345 -9.85 -26.97 0.76
N ASP A 346 -11.01 -26.53 0.28
CA ASP A 346 -11.12 -25.77 -0.98
C ASP A 346 -10.28 -24.50 -0.98
N SER A 347 -10.28 -23.75 0.13
CA SER A 347 -9.41 -22.57 0.29
C SER A 347 -7.92 -22.93 0.16
N SER A 348 -7.50 -24.05 0.75
CA SER A 348 -6.10 -24.50 0.69
C SER A 348 -5.70 -25.00 -0.69
N ILE A 349 -6.61 -25.62 -1.44
CA ILE A 349 -6.38 -26.07 -2.82
C ILE A 349 -6.06 -24.86 -3.72
N ILE A 350 -6.80 -23.76 -3.57
CA ILE A 350 -6.56 -22.52 -4.33
C ILE A 350 -5.19 -21.94 -4.01
N ILE A 351 -4.81 -21.91 -2.73
CA ILE A 351 -3.50 -21.40 -2.30
C ILE A 351 -2.37 -22.29 -2.83
N ARG A 352 -2.51 -23.63 -2.73
CA ARG A 352 -1.53 -24.58 -3.27
C ARG A 352 -1.34 -24.39 -4.77
N GLN A 353 -2.42 -24.25 -5.53
CA GLN A 353 -2.35 -24.01 -6.98
C GLN A 353 -1.50 -22.76 -7.29
N ILE A 354 -1.73 -21.65 -6.59
CA ILE A 354 -0.92 -20.43 -6.80
C ILE A 354 0.55 -20.62 -6.40
N LEU A 355 0.82 -21.34 -5.31
CA LEU A 355 2.19 -21.63 -4.87
C LEU A 355 2.93 -22.55 -5.87
N GLU A 356 2.23 -23.55 -6.42
CA GLU A 356 2.73 -24.45 -7.45
C GLU A 356 3.02 -23.69 -8.75
N ASP A 357 2.09 -22.85 -9.22
CA ASP A 357 2.26 -22.00 -10.41
C ASP A 357 3.50 -21.09 -10.29
N GLU A 358 3.80 -20.63 -9.08
CA GLU A 358 4.97 -19.77 -8.80
C GLU A 358 6.25 -20.56 -8.50
N GLY A 359 6.13 -21.87 -8.31
CA GLY A 359 7.21 -22.77 -7.93
C GLY A 359 7.83 -22.42 -6.57
N ILE A 360 6.98 -22.16 -5.57
CA ILE A 360 7.36 -21.81 -4.18
C ILE A 360 6.70 -22.76 -3.18
N ASN A 361 7.43 -23.15 -2.15
CA ASN A 361 6.89 -23.85 -0.99
C ASN A 361 6.61 -22.87 0.17
N ILE A 362 5.61 -23.17 0.99
CA ILE A 362 5.27 -22.34 2.16
C ILE A 362 6.46 -22.17 3.14
N LEU A 363 7.34 -23.17 3.22
CA LEU A 363 8.53 -23.16 4.07
C LEU A 363 9.63 -22.21 3.55
N ASP A 364 9.60 -21.82 2.28
CA ASP A 364 10.57 -20.88 1.70
C ASP A 364 10.47 -19.51 2.39
N PHE A 365 9.29 -19.16 2.93
CA PHE A 365 9.09 -17.94 3.71
C PHE A 365 9.79 -17.94 5.08
N LYS A 366 10.43 -19.05 5.49
CA LYS A 366 11.15 -19.14 6.78
C LYS A 366 12.53 -18.46 6.73
N HIS A 367 13.16 -18.43 5.56
CA HIS A 367 14.50 -17.89 5.35
C HIS A 367 14.53 -16.96 4.12
N PRO A 368 15.43 -15.97 4.05
CA PRO A 368 16.39 -15.56 5.08
C PRO A 368 15.77 -14.72 6.20
N ILE A 369 14.57 -14.19 6.00
CA ILE A 369 13.78 -13.46 7.01
C ILE A 369 12.42 -14.12 7.08
N GLU A 370 12.06 -14.55 8.28
CA GLU A 370 10.77 -15.20 8.53
C GLU A 370 9.59 -14.27 8.21
N ALA A 371 8.70 -14.74 7.34
CA ALA A 371 7.42 -14.13 7.04
C ALA A 371 6.29 -15.12 7.35
N LYS A 372 5.64 -14.91 8.50
CA LYS A 372 4.66 -15.87 9.07
C LYS A 372 3.38 -16.03 8.26
N GLY A 373 3.04 -15.04 7.44
CA GLY A 373 1.71 -14.95 6.82
C GLY A 373 0.74 -14.16 7.69
N SER A 374 -0.45 -13.90 7.17
CA SER A 374 -1.49 -13.11 7.85
C SER A 374 -2.86 -13.38 7.25
N LEU A 375 -3.89 -12.74 7.77
CA LEU A 375 -5.24 -12.77 7.21
C LEU A 375 -5.57 -11.42 6.60
N ARG A 376 -6.24 -11.44 5.44
CA ARG A 376 -6.71 -10.25 4.78
C ARG A 376 -8.16 -10.44 4.28
N PRO A 377 -9.04 -9.45 4.48
CA PRO A 377 -10.38 -9.47 3.90
C PRO A 377 -10.37 -9.73 2.39
N ALA A 378 -11.37 -10.45 1.89
CA ALA A 378 -11.63 -10.56 0.44
C ALA A 378 -12.24 -9.26 -0.12
N LEU A 379 -13.02 -8.55 0.70
CA LEU A 379 -13.64 -7.26 0.37
C LEU A 379 -13.12 -6.13 1.26
N MET A 380 -12.90 -4.99 0.61
CA MET A 380 -12.62 -3.69 1.19
C MET A 380 -13.94 -2.91 1.24
N LYS A 381 -14.44 -2.67 2.46
CA LYS A 381 -15.63 -1.84 2.66
C LYS A 381 -15.30 -0.36 2.49
N ILE A 382 -16.16 0.37 1.79
CA ILE A 382 -16.05 1.82 1.61
C ILE A 382 -17.01 2.49 2.58
N LYS A 383 -16.50 3.36 3.46
CA LYS A 383 -17.30 4.06 4.48
C LYS A 383 -17.48 5.52 4.06
N ASP A 384 -18.61 6.11 4.43
CA ASP A 384 -18.91 7.53 4.21
C ASP A 384 -18.73 8.01 2.76
N LEU A 385 -19.00 7.14 1.78
CA LEU A 385 -18.79 7.46 0.36
C LEU A 385 -19.76 8.57 -0.07
N LYS A 386 -19.17 9.68 -0.53
CA LYS A 386 -19.88 10.82 -1.12
C LYS A 386 -19.16 11.22 -2.38
N TYR A 387 -19.92 11.64 -3.39
CA TYR A 387 -19.35 12.12 -4.64
C TYR A 387 -20.11 13.32 -5.20
N LYS A 388 -19.42 14.09 -6.04
CA LYS A 388 -20.00 15.19 -6.82
C LYS A 388 -19.34 15.21 -8.20
N VAL A 389 -20.14 15.34 -9.25
CA VAL A 389 -19.64 15.57 -10.61
C VAL A 389 -19.84 17.04 -10.95
N GLU A 390 -18.76 17.69 -11.34
CA GLU A 390 -18.75 19.07 -11.84
C GLU A 390 -18.35 19.06 -13.32
N PHE A 391 -18.84 20.04 -14.06
CA PHE A 391 -18.49 20.22 -15.47
C PHE A 391 -17.96 21.63 -15.67
N GLU A 392 -16.69 21.72 -16.05
CA GLU A 392 -15.99 22.99 -16.26
C GLU A 392 -15.04 22.85 -17.45
N ASN A 393 -14.92 23.91 -18.26
CA ASN A 393 -13.98 23.97 -19.39
C ASN A 393 -14.08 22.76 -20.34
N ASN A 394 -15.30 22.36 -20.71
CA ASN A 394 -15.58 21.21 -21.57
C ASN A 394 -15.08 19.85 -21.04
N SER A 395 -14.82 19.72 -19.74
CA SER A 395 -14.41 18.46 -19.12
C SER A 395 -15.14 18.21 -17.81
N SER A 396 -15.41 16.94 -17.50
CA SER A 396 -15.95 16.57 -16.20
C SER A 396 -14.84 16.40 -15.16
N THR A 397 -15.14 16.80 -13.93
CA THR A 397 -14.33 16.57 -12.74
C THR A 397 -15.17 15.84 -11.69
N ILE A 398 -14.62 14.79 -11.10
CA ILE A 398 -15.31 13.97 -10.08
C ILE A 398 -14.62 14.19 -8.74
N HIS A 399 -15.37 14.69 -7.77
CA HIS A 399 -14.94 14.83 -6.39
C HIS A 399 -15.44 13.63 -5.59
N LEU A 400 -14.54 13.00 -4.84
CA LEU A 400 -14.81 11.81 -4.03
C LEU A 400 -14.37 12.06 -2.59
N ASN A 401 -15.23 11.69 -1.64
CA ASN A 401 -14.90 11.63 -0.22
C ASN A 401 -15.31 10.26 0.32
N PHE A 402 -14.40 9.56 0.99
CA PHE A 402 -14.66 8.24 1.55
C PHE A 402 -13.61 7.89 2.61
N THR A 403 -13.93 6.93 3.46
CA THR A 403 -13.03 6.40 4.49
C THR A 403 -12.75 4.92 4.23
N LEU A 404 -11.47 4.53 4.31
CA LEU A 404 -11.04 3.12 4.21
C LEU A 404 -10.34 2.69 5.49
N ASP A 405 -10.50 1.42 5.84
CA ASP A 405 -9.79 0.80 6.96
C ASP A 405 -8.27 0.73 6.71
N ARG A 406 -7.49 0.56 7.78
CA ARG A 406 -6.04 0.44 7.67
C ARG A 406 -5.64 -0.73 6.77
N GLY A 407 -4.56 -0.53 5.99
CA GLY A 407 -4.06 -1.55 5.06
C GLY A 407 -4.89 -1.71 3.78
N MET A 408 -5.86 -0.83 3.56
CA MET A 408 -6.64 -0.73 2.33
C MET A 408 -6.14 0.42 1.45
N TYR A 409 -6.36 0.30 0.13
CA TYR A 409 -5.73 1.15 -0.87
C TYR A 409 -6.79 1.94 -1.64
N ALA A 410 -6.76 3.28 -1.56
CA ALA A 410 -7.67 4.14 -2.31
C ALA A 410 -7.54 3.94 -3.83
N THR A 411 -6.35 3.61 -4.32
CA THR A 411 -6.11 3.31 -5.74
C THR A 411 -6.88 2.11 -6.24
N VAL A 412 -7.28 1.17 -5.37
CA VAL A 412 -8.12 0.03 -5.75
C VAL A 412 -9.57 0.45 -5.98
N LEU A 413 -10.11 1.37 -5.17
CA LEU A 413 -11.44 1.98 -5.45
C LEU A 413 -11.39 2.86 -6.71
N LEU A 414 -10.36 3.71 -6.83
CA LEU A 414 -10.21 4.59 -7.99
C LEU A 414 -10.05 3.79 -9.29
N ARG A 415 -9.35 2.65 -9.22
CA ARG A 415 -9.27 1.66 -10.32
C ARG A 415 -10.65 1.17 -10.77
N GLU A 416 -11.57 0.86 -9.85
CA GLU A 416 -12.94 0.43 -10.20
C GLU A 416 -13.73 1.52 -10.93
N ILE A 417 -13.53 2.78 -10.56
CA ILE A 417 -14.23 3.93 -11.14
C ILE A 417 -13.63 4.28 -12.51
N MET A 418 -12.30 4.38 -12.59
CA MET A 418 -11.58 4.88 -13.76
C MET A 418 -11.42 3.81 -14.86
N LYS A 419 -11.16 2.55 -14.47
CA LYS A 419 -10.80 1.40 -15.33
C LYS A 419 -9.85 1.76 -16.50
N PRO A 420 -8.67 2.34 -16.22
CA PRO A 420 -7.74 2.75 -17.27
C PRO A 420 -7.05 1.54 -17.90
N GLU A 421 -6.81 1.59 -19.21
CA GLU A 421 -5.98 0.59 -19.90
C GLU A 421 -4.52 0.65 -19.41
N ASN A 422 -4.02 1.86 -19.14
CA ASN A 422 -2.70 2.08 -18.54
C ASN A 422 -2.82 2.93 -17.27
N PRO A 423 -2.77 2.32 -16.07
CA PRO A 423 -2.83 3.01 -14.79
C PRO A 423 -1.75 4.07 -14.58
N VAL A 424 -0.62 4.01 -15.28
CA VAL A 424 0.47 4.98 -15.08
C VAL A 424 0.16 6.30 -15.79
N THR A 425 -0.43 6.27 -16.98
CA THR A 425 -0.71 7.51 -17.74
C THR A 425 -1.74 8.40 -17.05
N CYS A 426 -2.58 7.84 -16.20
CA CYS A 426 -3.55 8.58 -15.38
C CYS A 426 -3.09 8.84 -13.94
N ASN A 427 -1.81 8.61 -13.62
CA ASN A 427 -1.22 8.75 -12.27
C ASN A 427 -1.91 7.93 -11.17
N LEU A 428 -2.49 6.79 -11.54
CA LEU A 428 -3.10 5.84 -10.61
C LEU A 428 -2.05 4.89 -9.99
N ALA A 429 -1.04 4.50 -10.76
CA ALA A 429 0.05 3.60 -10.36
C ALA A 429 1.35 4.33 -9.97
#